data_AF-A0A1W1CEW7-F1
#
_entry.id   AF-A0A1W1CEW7-F1
#
_cell.length_a   1.000
_cell.length_b   1.000
_cell.length_c   1.000
_cell.angle_alpha   90.00
_cell.angle_beta   90.00
_cell.angle_gamma   90.00
#
_symmetry.space_group_name_H-M   'P 1'
#
loop_
_entity.id
_entity.type
_entity.pdbx_description
1 polymer ?
#
loop_
_entity_poly.entity_id
_entity_poly.type
_entity_poly.pdbx_seq_one_letter_code
_entity_poly.pdbx_strand_id
1 'polypeptide(L)' 'MTLSTQGCPLHQMIKQWVQEAVEKIDGVGNVEVEVVWEPAWNISMADDNVKNILAGGI' A
#
# COMPACT_ATOMS: atom_id res chain seq x y z
N MET A 1 -2.58 -2.55 6.54
CA MET A 1 -2.38 -2.58 5.06
C MET A 1 -1.57 -3.81 4.66
N THR A 2 -1.38 -4.06 3.36
CA THR A 2 -0.51 -5.15 2.85
C THR A 2 0.36 -4.62 1.70
N LEU A 3 1.35 -5.40 1.24
CA LEU A 3 2.27 -5.05 0.15
C LEU A 3 2.31 -6.14 -0.92
N SER A 4 2.78 -5.80 -2.11
CA SER A 4 2.90 -6.74 -3.23
C SER A 4 3.91 -7.86 -3.00
N THR A 5 4.96 -7.62 -2.21
CA THR A 5 6.01 -8.60 -1.91
C THR A 5 6.56 -8.43 -0.49
N GLN A 6 6.82 -9.52 0.22
CA GLN A 6 7.35 -9.53 1.59
C GLN A 6 8.80 -9.07 1.72
N GLY A 7 9.66 -9.42 0.75
CA GLY A 7 11.10 -9.22 0.83
C GLY A 7 11.61 -7.85 0.37
N CYS A 8 10.73 -6.89 0.07
CA CYS A 8 11.16 -5.61 -0.48
C CYS A 8 11.73 -4.70 0.63
N PRO A 9 12.98 -4.19 0.51
CA PRO A 9 13.55 -3.28 1.51
C PRO A 9 12.79 -1.95 1.64
N LEU A 10 12.00 -1.57 0.63
CA LEU A 10 11.17 -0.37 0.64
C LEU A 10 9.96 -0.46 1.59
N HIS A 11 9.65 -1.64 2.15
CA HIS A 11 8.53 -1.84 3.07
C HIS A 11 8.49 -0.80 4.20
N GLN A 12 9.64 -0.51 4.83
CA GLN A 12 9.70 0.43 5.95
C GLN A 12 9.37 1.86 5.51
N MET A 13 9.88 2.27 4.34
CA MET A 13 9.62 3.59 3.78
C MET A 13 8.15 3.76 3.40
N ILE A 14 7.54 2.75 2.76
CA ILE A 14 6.12 2.80 2.37
C ILE A 14 5.24 2.90 3.63
N LYS A 15 5.53 2.11 4.67
CA LYS A 15 4.82 2.18 5.94
C LYS A 15 4.90 3.58 6.55
N GLN A 16 6.08 4.18 6.56
CA GLN A 16 6.29 5.54 7.06
C GLN A 16 5.52 6.58 6.25
N TRP A 17 5.57 6.54 4.92
CA TRP A 17 4.84 7.48 4.06
C TRP A 17 3.33 7.43 4.27
N VAL A 18 2.78 6.23 4.47
CA VAL A 18 1.35 6.07 4.78
C VAL A 18 1.03 6.68 6.14
N GLN A 19 1.84 6.41 7.16
CA GLN A 19 1.66 7.00 8.48
C GLN A 19 1.66 8.53 8.41
N GLU A 20 2.70 9.13 7.83
CA GLU A 20 2.85 10.59 7.71
C GLU A 20 1.74 11.23 6.87
N ALA A 21 1.23 10.54 5.84
CA ALA A 21 0.13 11.03 5.03
C ALA A 21 -1.18 11.09 5.82
N VAL A 22 -1.44 10.07 6.64
CA VAL A 22 -2.66 9.99 7.46
C VAL A 22 -2.61 10.94 8.64
N GLU A 23 -1.44 11.11 9.28
CA GLU A 23 -1.23 12.07 10.38
C GLU A 23 -1.45 13.54 9.98
N LYS A 24 -1.34 13.87 8.68
CA LYS A 24 -1.59 15.22 8.17
C LYS A 24 -3.07 15.58 8.05
N ILE A 25 -3.97 14.61 8.23
CA ILE A 25 -5.42 14.83 8.15
C ILE A 25 -5.90 15.49 9.45
N ASP A 26 -6.62 16.61 9.32
CA ASP A 26 -7.12 17.35 10.49
C ASP A 26 -8.02 16.46 11.38
N GLY A 27 -7.80 16.54 12.70
CA GLY A 27 -8.49 15.72 13.69
C GLY A 27 -7.97 14.28 13.84
N VAL A 28 -7.00 13.83 13.04
CA VAL A 28 -6.34 12.53 13.23
C VAL A 28 -5.25 12.64 14.31
N GLY A 29 -5.27 11.71 15.27
CA GLY A 29 -4.28 11.61 16.34
C GLY A 29 -3.12 10.68 15.98
N ASN A 30 -2.69 9.87 16.95
CA ASN A 30 -1.62 8.89 16.72
C ASN A 30 -2.05 7.83 15.69
N VAL A 31 -1.23 7.61 14.68
CA VAL A 31 -1.45 6.63 13.61
C VAL A 31 -0.48 5.47 13.78
N GLU A 32 -1.01 4.24 13.81
CA GLU A 32 -0.21 3.02 13.75
C GLU A 32 -0.53 2.27 12.46
N VAL A 33 0.50 2.07 11.62
CA VAL A 33 0.35 1.31 10.36
C VAL A 33 0.85 -0.11 10.57
N GLU A 34 -0.07 -1.07 10.59
CA GLU A 34 0.25 -2.49 10.62
C GLU A 34 0.30 -3.06 9.19
N VAL A 35 1.35 -3.84 8.90
CA VAL A 35 1.45 -4.59 7.65
C VAL A 35 1.11 -6.04 7.93
N VAL A 36 0.00 -6.50 7.35
CA VAL A 36 -0.47 -7.88 7.42
C VAL A 36 -0.26 -8.58 6.08
N TRP A 37 -0.06 -9.89 6.14
CA TRP A 37 0.19 -10.72 4.95
C TRP A 37 -0.98 -11.63 4.59
N GLU A 38 -2.01 -11.67 5.44
CA GLU A 38 -3.24 -12.42 5.21
C GLU A 38 -4.44 -11.46 5.20
N PRO A 39 -5.24 -11.42 4.12
CA PRO A 39 -5.04 -12.16 2.87
C PRO A 39 -3.83 -11.65 2.07
N ALA A 40 -3.16 -12.56 1.37
CA ALA A 40 -2.05 -12.21 0.49
C ALA A 40 -2.50 -11.29 -0.66
N TRP A 41 -1.77 -10.20 -0.86
CA TRP A 41 -2.04 -9.27 -1.95
C TRP A 41 -1.88 -9.95 -3.32
N ASN A 42 -2.76 -9.63 -4.26
CA ASN A 42 -2.62 -10.05 -5.65
C ASN A 42 -3.24 -9.03 -6.62
N ILE A 43 -2.93 -9.16 -7.90
CA ILE A 43 -3.32 -8.20 -8.96
C ILE A 43 -4.85 -8.02 -9.12
N SER A 44 -5.67 -8.97 -8.66
CA SER A 44 -7.14 -8.81 -8.70
C SER A 44 -7.63 -7.69 -7.77
N MET A 45 -6.84 -7.35 -6.73
CA MET A 45 -7.13 -6.26 -5.80
C MET A 45 -6.83 -4.87 -6.36
N ALA A 46 -6.13 -4.78 -7.50
CA ALA A 46 -5.84 -3.50 -8.15
C ALA A 46 -7.08 -2.95 -8.88
N ASP A 47 -7.12 -1.63 -9.06
CA ASP A 47 -8.10 -0.98 -9.91
C ASP A 47 -7.93 -1.40 -11.38
N ASP A 48 -9.02 -1.41 -12.15
CA ASP A 48 -8.99 -1.86 -13.54
C ASP A 48 -8.11 -0.98 -14.43
N ASN A 49 -7.98 0.32 -14.14
CA ASN A 49 -7.04 1.17 -14.88
C ASN A 49 -5.58 0.70 -14.68
N VAL A 50 -5.24 0.28 -13.46
CA VAL A 50 -3.88 -0.16 -13.13
C VAL A 50 -3.57 -1.47 -13.83
N LYS A 51 -4.53 -2.40 -13.84
CA LYS A 51 -4.41 -3.66 -14.59
C LYS A 51 -4.16 -3.40 -16.07
N ASN A 52 -4.93 -2.48 -16.68
CA ASN A 52 -4.80 -2.14 -18.10
C ASN A 52 -3.43 -1.54 -18.43
N ILE A 53 -2.93 -0.63 -17.60
CA ILE A 53 -1.61 0.00 -17.81
C ILE A 53 -0.49 -1.04 -17.69
N LEU A 54 -0.54 -1.87 -16.63
CA LEU A 54 0.51 -2.87 -16.36
C LEU A 54 0.49 -4.04 -17.35
N ALA A 55 -0.65 -4.34 -17.97
CA ALA A 55 -0.77 -5.37 -19.01
C ALA A 55 -0.18 -4.97 -20.38
N GLY A 56 0.47 -3.80 -20.47
CA GLY A 56 1.07 -3.29 -21.70
C GLY A 56 0.11 -2.42 -22.52
N GLY A 57 -0.60 -1.50 -21.83
CA GLY A 57 -1.57 -0.59 -22.42
C GLY A 57 -1.11 0.01 -23.77
N ILE A 58 -1.91 -0.25 -24.81
CA ILE A 58 -1.85 0.40 -26.12
C ILE A 58 -2.70 1.67 -26.07
#